data_AF-T1GI19-F1
#
_entry.id   AF-T1GI19-F1
#
_cell.length_a   1.000
_cell.length_b   1.000
_cell.length_c   1.000
_cell.angle_alpha   90.00
_cell.angle_beta   90.00
_cell.angle_gamma   90.00
#
_symmetry.space_group_name_H-M   'P 1'
#
loop_
_entity.id
_entity.type
_entity.pdbx_description
1 polymer ?
#
loop_
_entity_poly.entity_id
_entity_poly.type
_entity_poly.pdbx_seq_one_letter_code
_entity_poly.pdbx_strand_id
1 'polypeptide(L)'
;MSTPIELNDRETLIKSASTSLNSKNIKVIQSLGGTIEDTEMINGLVFTSRASGSNAPKKVEKAKIGLIQFCISPPKTDMDHSVIVSDYAAMDRVLKEERAYILNIVKQIKKAGCNVLLVQKSIL
;
A
#
# COMPACT_ATOMS: atom_id res chain seq x y z
N MET A 1 -12.39 -7.45 24.42
CA MET A 1 -12.84 -7.96 25.72
C MET A 1 -11.92 -9.09 26.11
N SER A 2 -11.19 -8.95 27.22
CA SER A 2 -10.25 -9.95 27.73
C SER A 2 -11.01 -11.05 28.45
N THR A 3 -10.85 -12.29 28.00
CA THR A 3 -11.29 -13.47 28.75
C THR A 3 -10.38 -13.65 29.97
N PRO A 4 -10.94 -13.94 31.16
CA PRO A 4 -10.11 -14.23 32.33
C PRO A 4 -9.30 -15.50 32.08
N ILE A 5 -8.00 -15.44 32.35
CA ILE A 5 -7.06 -16.57 32.23
C ILE A 5 -6.73 -17.04 33.64
N GLU A 6 -7.00 -18.30 33.94
CA GLU A 6 -6.62 -18.93 35.21
C GLU A 6 -5.15 -19.37 35.17
N LEU A 7 -4.44 -19.17 36.28
CA LEU A 7 -2.97 -19.32 36.38
C LEU A 7 -2.47 -20.78 36.34
N ASN A 8 -3.37 -21.76 36.26
CA ASN A 8 -3.04 -23.19 36.31
C ASN A 8 -2.67 -23.79 34.95
N ASP A 9 -3.09 -23.18 33.84
CA ASP A 9 -2.85 -23.73 32.49
C ASP A 9 -1.62 -23.08 31.84
N ARG A 10 -0.47 -23.73 31.99
CA ARG A 10 0.83 -23.25 31.45
C ARG A 10 0.80 -23.08 29.93
N GLU A 11 0.06 -23.91 29.20
CA GLU A 11 -0.01 -23.84 27.73
C GLU A 11 -0.83 -22.64 27.23
N THR A 12 -1.96 -22.33 27.89
CA THR A 12 -2.79 -21.18 27.53
C THR A 12 -2.13 -19.87 27.91
N LEU A 13 -1.35 -19.84 29.01
CA LEU A 13 -0.49 -18.72 29.40
C LEU A 13 0.62 -18.47 28.38
N ILE A 14 1.33 -19.52 27.92
CA ILE A 14 2.39 -19.36 26.91
C ILE A 14 1.79 -18.90 25.57
N LYS A 15 0.62 -19.42 25.19
CA LYS A 15 -0.07 -18.99 23.96
C LYS A 15 -0.57 -17.55 24.05
N SER A 16 -1.09 -17.14 25.21
CA SER A 16 -1.53 -15.77 25.44
C SER A 16 -0.34 -14.81 25.49
N ALA A 17 0.75 -15.17 26.18
CA ALA A 17 1.98 -14.38 26.26
C ALA A 17 2.67 -14.26 24.90
N SER A 18 2.75 -15.33 24.12
CA SER A 18 3.34 -15.27 22.76
C SER A 18 2.47 -14.46 21.79
N THR A 19 1.14 -14.49 21.96
CA THR A 19 0.22 -13.68 21.16
C THR A 19 0.22 -12.20 21.58
N SER A 20 0.34 -11.91 22.88
CA SER A 20 0.33 -10.55 23.43
C SER A 20 1.70 -9.85 23.39
N LEU A 21 2.80 -10.60 23.48
CA LEU A 21 4.18 -10.08 23.51
C LEU A 21 4.94 -10.35 22.20
N ASN A 22 4.25 -10.36 21.06
CA ASN A 22 4.95 -10.46 19.79
C ASN A 22 5.58 -9.10 19.42
N SER A 23 6.88 -8.96 19.65
CA SER A 23 7.67 -7.76 19.32
C SER A 23 7.62 -7.37 17.84
N LYS A 24 7.18 -8.27 16.94
CA LYS A 24 6.99 -7.98 15.51
C LYS A 24 5.82 -7.02 15.24
N ASN A 25 4.91 -6.87 16.19
CA ASN A 25 3.76 -5.96 16.06
C ASN A 25 4.11 -4.50 16.37
N ILE A 26 5.27 -4.25 16.99
CA ILE A 26 5.75 -2.91 17.32
C ILE A 26 6.79 -2.51 16.28
N LYS A 27 6.48 -1.48 15.49
CA LYS A 27 7.39 -0.94 14.49
C LYS A 27 7.92 0.41 14.95
N VAL A 28 9.21 0.48 15.25
CA VAL A 28 9.91 1.75 15.53
C VAL A 28 10.32 2.36 14.19
N ILE A 29 9.87 3.58 13.92
CA ILE A 29 10.21 4.33 12.71
C ILE A 29 10.98 5.56 13.13
N GLN A 30 12.19 5.70 12.60
CA GLN A 30 13.02 6.87 12.82
C GLN A 30 12.86 7.81 11.62
N SER A 31 12.39 9.02 11.87
CA SER A 31 12.46 10.11 10.90
C SER A 31 13.68 10.96 11.21
N LEU A 32 14.40 11.40 10.18
CA LEU A 32 15.54 12.29 10.35
C LEU A 32 15.03 13.71 10.60
N GLY A 33 15.52 14.34 11.68
CA GLY A 33 15.15 15.69 12.11
C GLY A 33 14.29 15.68 13.39
N GLY A 34 14.47 16.69 14.23
CA GLY A 34 13.86 16.79 15.56
C GLY A 34 14.81 16.41 16.70
N THR A 35 14.29 16.44 17.91
CA THR A 35 14.99 16.05 19.15
C THR A 35 14.38 14.76 19.72
N ILE A 36 15.05 14.15 20.70
CA ILE A 36 14.57 12.91 21.34
C ILE A 36 13.23 13.15 22.06
N GLU A 37 13.00 14.37 22.54
CA GLU A 37 11.77 14.78 23.22
C GLU A 37 10.56 14.82 22.28
N ASP A 38 10.77 14.93 20.96
CA ASP A 38 9.70 14.92 19.94
C ASP A 38 9.20 13.49 19.60
N THR A 39 9.64 12.47 20.36
CA THR A 39 9.24 11.09 20.11
C THR A 39 7.87 10.80 20.71
N GLU A 40 6.90 10.48 19.85
CA GLU A 40 5.54 10.13 20.27
C GLU A 40 5.18 8.68 19.94
N MET A 41 4.39 8.06 20.81
CA MET A 41 3.79 6.76 20.53
C MET A 41 2.49 6.95 19.74
N ILE A 42 2.45 6.40 18.53
CA ILE A 42 1.29 6.54 17.65
C ILE A 42 0.46 5.25 17.71
N ASN A 43 -0.81 5.37 18.09
CA ASN A 43 -1.77 4.26 18.05
C ASN A 43 -2.24 4.02 16.60
N GLY A 44 -1.38 3.39 15.81
CA GLY A 44 -1.63 3.08 14.41
C GLY A 44 -0.36 2.66 13.68
N LEU A 45 -0.40 2.78 12.35
CA LEU A 45 0.75 2.50 11.49
C LEU A 45 1.21 3.80 10.82
N VAL A 46 2.50 4.07 10.92
CA VAL A 46 3.14 5.20 10.25
C VAL A 46 3.85 4.69 9.00
N PHE A 47 3.70 5.41 7.89
CA PHE A 47 4.45 5.18 6.67
C PHE A 47 5.37 6.37 6.43
N THR A 48 6.62 6.11 6.07
CA THR A 48 7.59 7.14 5.67
C THR A 48 7.45 7.50 4.18
N SER A 49 6.63 6.77 3.42
CA SER A 49 6.39 7.04 2.02
C SER A 49 5.55 8.31 1.85
N ARG A 50 5.92 9.12 0.87
CA ARG A 50 5.13 10.29 0.47
C ARG A 50 3.98 9.87 -0.43
N ALA A 51 2.88 10.62 -0.36
CA ALA A 51 1.77 10.46 -1.30
C ALA A 51 2.27 10.73 -2.74
N SER A 52 1.83 9.89 -3.67
CA SER A 52 2.26 9.97 -5.06
C SER A 52 1.48 11.08 -5.80
N GLY A 53 2.20 12.12 -6.23
CA GLY A 53 1.66 13.21 -7.05
C GLY A 53 1.59 14.56 -6.33
N SER A 54 1.79 15.64 -7.09
CA SER A 54 1.78 17.01 -6.56
C SER A 54 0.41 17.44 -5.99
N ASN A 55 -0.68 16.90 -6.53
CA ASN A 55 -2.05 17.21 -6.11
C ASN A 55 -2.68 16.12 -5.22
N ALA A 56 -1.85 15.34 -4.51
CA ALA A 56 -2.34 14.28 -3.64
C ALA A 56 -2.97 14.87 -2.35
N PRO A 57 -4.13 14.36 -1.89
CA PRO A 57 -4.76 14.84 -0.67
C PRO A 57 -3.89 14.53 0.56
N LYS A 58 -3.64 15.54 1.40
CA LYS A 58 -2.82 15.41 2.62
C LYS A 58 -3.56 14.73 3.78
N LYS A 59 -4.89 14.81 3.78
CA LYS A 59 -5.75 14.21 4.80
C LYS A 59 -6.99 13.62 4.12
N VAL A 60 -7.33 12.39 4.47
CA VAL A 60 -8.54 11.70 3.98
C VAL A 60 -9.33 11.20 5.19
N GLU A 61 -10.55 11.71 5.35
CA GLU A 61 -11.44 11.27 6.43
C GLU A 61 -12.25 10.05 5.99
N LYS A 62 -12.52 9.12 6.92
CA LYS A 62 -13.23 7.85 6.68
C LYS A 62 -12.58 7.05 5.53
N ALA A 63 -11.28 6.77 5.67
CA ALA A 63 -10.49 6.07 4.66
C ALA A 63 -10.93 4.60 4.50
N LYS A 64 -11.34 4.22 3.29
CA LYS A 64 -11.39 2.84 2.79
C LYS A 64 -10.08 2.53 2.08
N ILE A 65 -9.20 1.85 2.80
CA ILE A 65 -7.83 1.55 2.36
C ILE A 65 -7.83 0.25 1.56
N GLY A 66 -7.37 0.31 0.30
CA GLY A 66 -7.10 -0.86 -0.52
C GLY A 66 -5.60 -1.15 -0.55
N LEU A 67 -5.21 -2.41 -0.34
CA LEU A 67 -3.83 -2.86 -0.51
C LEU A 67 -3.72 -3.69 -1.79
N ILE A 68 -2.84 -3.27 -2.69
CA ILE A 68 -2.66 -3.89 -4.00
C ILE A 68 -1.19 -4.28 -4.19
N GLN A 69 -0.99 -5.51 -4.66
CA GLN A 69 0.33 -6.06 -4.95
C GLN A 69 0.70 -5.99 -6.45
N PHE A 70 -0.27 -5.77 -7.34
CA PHE A 70 -0.02 -5.65 -8.77
C PHE A 70 0.41 -4.22 -9.19
N CYS A 71 1.09 -4.09 -10.33
CA CYS A 71 1.54 -2.80 -10.85
C CYS A 71 0.40 -2.05 -11.56
N ILE A 72 0.30 -0.74 -11.34
CA ILE A 72 -0.53 0.16 -12.15
C ILE A 72 0.36 0.77 -13.23
N SER A 73 0.84 -0.07 -14.15
CA SER A 73 1.69 0.32 -15.27
C SER A 73 1.22 -0.41 -16.52
N PRO A 74 1.65 0.01 -17.73
CA PRO A 74 1.48 -0.82 -18.92
C PRO A 74 1.98 -2.25 -18.66
N PRO A 75 1.34 -3.27 -19.26
CA PRO A 75 1.68 -4.66 -19.02
C PRO A 75 3.13 -4.89 -19.44
N LYS A 76 3.96 -5.32 -18.48
CA LYS A 76 5.31 -5.79 -18.80
C LYS A 76 5.16 -7.21 -19.34
N THR A 77 5.46 -7.41 -20.61
CA THR A 77 5.52 -8.74 -21.21
C THR A 77 6.78 -9.43 -20.68
N ASP A 78 6.64 -10.66 -20.18
CA ASP A 78 7.80 -11.46 -19.73
C ASP A 78 8.63 -12.00 -20.92
N MET A 79 8.10 -11.93 -22.13
CA MET A 79 8.79 -12.25 -23.39
C MET A 79 9.33 -10.98 -24.06
N ASP A 80 10.41 -11.12 -24.82
CA ASP A 80 10.97 -10.07 -25.66
C ASP A 80 9.91 -9.57 -26.65
N HIS A 81 9.35 -8.39 -26.39
CA HIS A 81 8.35 -7.76 -27.24
C HIS A 81 8.93 -6.50 -27.86
N SER A 82 9.06 -6.48 -29.19
CA SER A 82 9.38 -5.26 -29.94
C SER A 82 8.10 -4.66 -30.50
N VAL A 83 7.82 -3.40 -30.16
CA VAL A 83 6.72 -2.66 -30.78
C VAL A 83 7.26 -2.01 -32.04
N ILE A 84 7.01 -2.63 -33.20
CA ILE A 84 7.39 -2.08 -34.50
C ILE A 84 6.32 -1.07 -34.91
N VAL A 85 6.64 0.21 -34.80
CA VAL A 85 5.75 1.30 -35.21
C VAL A 85 6.02 1.60 -36.68
N SER A 86 5.09 1.21 -37.56
CA SER A 86 5.22 1.35 -39.01
C SER A 86 4.77 2.71 -39.55
N ASP A 87 3.88 3.41 -38.85
CA ASP A 87 3.28 4.66 -39.30
C ASP A 87 3.05 5.64 -38.14
N TYR A 88 3.01 6.94 -38.42
CA TYR A 88 2.78 7.99 -37.43
C TYR A 88 1.40 7.84 -36.77
N ALA A 89 0.39 7.45 -37.55
CA ALA A 89 -0.94 7.16 -37.01
C ALA A 89 -0.98 5.94 -36.07
N ALA A 90 -0.05 4.99 -36.24
CA ALA A 90 0.06 3.84 -35.36
C ALA A 90 0.68 4.23 -34.00
N MET A 91 1.61 5.19 -33.98
CA MET A 91 2.18 5.74 -32.74
C MET A 91 1.10 6.29 -31.81
N ASP A 92 0.19 7.11 -32.34
CA ASP A 92 -0.92 7.69 -31.56
C ASP A 92 -1.90 6.65 -31.03
N ARG A 93 -2.08 5.52 -31.73
CA ARG A 93 -2.94 4.42 -31.27
C ARG A 93 -2.33 3.71 -30.07
N VAL A 94 -1.03 3.40 -30.12
CA VAL A 94 -0.31 2.74 -29.00
C VAL A 94 -0.42 3.59 -27.73
N LEU A 95 -0.18 4.91 -27.84
CA LEU A 95 -0.28 5.82 -26.70
C LEU A 95 -1.71 5.88 -26.12
N LYS A 96 -2.74 5.77 -26.97
CA LYS A 96 -4.14 5.73 -26.51
C LYS A 96 -4.48 4.41 -25.83
N GLU A 97 -3.99 3.29 -26.33
CA GLU A 97 -4.22 1.96 -25.75
C GLU A 97 -3.58 1.83 -24.36
N GLU A 98 -2.33 2.27 -24.19
CA GLU A 98 -1.66 2.26 -22.88
C GLU A 98 -2.43 3.10 -21.84
N ARG A 99 -2.89 4.29 -22.23
CA ARG A 99 -3.71 5.15 -21.36
C ARG A 99 -5.06 4.51 -21.04
N ALA A 100 -5.71 3.88 -22.02
CA ALA A 100 -6.99 3.19 -21.82
C ALA A 100 -6.83 2.00 -20.87
N TYR A 101 -5.73 1.26 -20.96
CA TYR A 101 -5.41 0.15 -20.06
C TYR A 101 -5.33 0.60 -18.60
N ILE A 102 -4.54 1.63 -18.31
CA ILE A 102 -4.40 2.19 -16.95
C ILE A 102 -5.76 2.70 -16.44
N LEU A 103 -6.52 3.37 -17.31
CA LEU A 103 -7.83 3.92 -16.98
C LEU A 103 -8.83 2.81 -16.60
N ASN A 104 -8.78 1.66 -17.26
CA ASN A 104 -9.62 0.51 -16.93
C ASN A 104 -9.32 -0.05 -15.53
N ILE A 105 -8.04 -0.14 -15.15
CA ILE A 105 -7.64 -0.55 -13.80
C ILE A 105 -8.14 0.46 -12.76
N VAL A 106 -7.90 1.75 -12.99
CA VAL A 106 -8.35 2.82 -12.09
C VAL A 106 -9.87 2.84 -11.94
N LYS A 107 -10.63 2.58 -13.01
CA LYS A 107 -12.09 2.44 -12.95
C LYS A 107 -12.51 1.30 -12.04
N GLN A 108 -11.84 0.15 -12.07
CA GLN A 108 -12.15 -0.98 -11.18
C GLN A 108 -11.88 -0.63 -9.71
N ILE A 109 -10.75 0.03 -9.44
CA ILE A 109 -10.41 0.49 -8.07
C ILE A 109 -11.45 1.51 -7.58
N LYS A 110 -11.87 2.45 -8.44
CA LYS A 110 -12.92 3.42 -8.11
C LYS A 110 -14.26 2.74 -7.84
N LYS A 111 -14.63 1.72 -8.62
CA LYS A 111 -15.86 0.93 -8.41
C LYS A 111 -15.85 0.19 -7.07
N ALA A 112 -14.68 -0.28 -6.61
CA ALA A 112 -14.53 -0.88 -5.28
C ALA A 112 -14.76 0.12 -4.13
N GLY A 113 -14.76 1.44 -4.41
CA GLY A 113 -14.99 2.48 -3.43
C GLY A 113 -13.81 2.75 -2.50
N CYS A 114 -12.59 2.37 -2.91
CA CYS A 114 -11.36 2.68 -2.18
C CYS A 114 -11.00 4.16 -2.36
N ASN A 115 -10.69 4.86 -1.26
CA ASN A 115 -10.26 6.27 -1.30
C ASN A 115 -8.77 6.46 -0.99
N VAL A 116 -8.13 5.46 -0.36
CA VAL A 116 -6.69 5.40 -0.14
C VAL A 116 -6.19 4.09 -0.70
N LEU A 117 -5.12 4.15 -1.48
CA LEU A 117 -4.51 2.97 -2.09
C LEU A 117 -3.05 2.82 -1.67
N LEU A 118 -2.72 1.66 -1.12
CA LEU A 118 -1.36 1.25 -0.81
C LEU A 118 -0.90 0.26 -1.87
N VAL A 119 0.13 0.63 -2.63
CA VAL A 119 0.72 -0.21 -3.67
C VAL A 119 2.07 -0.71 -3.19
N GLN A 120 2.26 -2.03 -3.15
CA GLN A 120 3.53 -2.63 -2.75
C GLN A 120 4.58 -2.57 -3.87
N LYS A 121 4.13 -2.67 -5.12
CA LYS A 121 4.97 -2.69 -6.32
C LYS A 121 5.04 -1.30 -6.95
N SER A 122 6.07 -1.03 -7.75
CA SER A 122 6.26 0.30 -8.34
C SER A 122 5.06 0.73 -9.20
N ILE A 123 4.66 1.99 -9.03
CA ILE A 123 3.87 2.74 -10.00
C ILE A 123 4.85 3.38 -11.00
N LEU A 124 4.49 3.44 -12.28
CA LEU A 124 5.34 3.95 -13.36
C LEU A 124 4.56 4.94 -14.22
#